data_AF-A0A9E6FCU4-F1
#
_entry.id   AF-A0A9E6FCU4-F1
#
_cell.length_a   1.000
_cell.length_b   1.000
_cell.length_c   1.000
_cell.angle_alpha   90.00
_cell.angle_beta   90.00
_cell.angle_gamma   90.00
#
_symmetry.space_group_name_H-M   'P 1'
#
loop_
_entity.id
_entity.type
_entity.pdbx_description
1 polymer ?
#
loop_
_entity_poly.entity_id
_entity_poly.type
_entity_poly.pdbx_seq_one_letter_code
_entity_poly.pdbx_strand_id
1 'polypeptide(L)'
;MTTNKISKGEKLSELPKELSHNIKTDLRTKFADLLAEGIEARLDVVLVGDNESAKAYAEFKQRIAKVLGVEVVIHHLHEGVPEDEVRKKIIKLNNDQKVHGILIESPVSEGIDYDKLMNLIHPSKDVDGLTETNLGKILSMKGEAEGKECNLVKSDGIVPATPQACITILQELIKRGVVEKIEGLEIVMVGYGKTVGGTLAPILSKMGATVTVCNRHTKDLEEKFQKADVVITATGVRGLIKPEMVNKNTVIIDAGISVDEGGKIFGDVSKDASEIAKYVSSVPGGVGTVTTAIIFKNLLKGIMMQKEEDFFELSLDDSISRARGPNMPGGGGIATLSAINAISMISMVYFLTKGIEKTEYEPQVDEIISKLKELYKADIQSFNAYLRALRLPKDGEKEKEFRSQEIQEALKKCSLVPIEVAKICLEIINIGKECYKVGNKNVLTDVRVGHYLAVASAMSALEPLEMNTKSIKDKDFVKKVMDQKKEIIEEIAKFLKELTSSQSNIAQELHSIMQELDSHNDSNVGEILIKMLENFNALHTQVSKEFSSSASRGIIATTNFIDSVSVTAINGIDNILKIYIAGIVRLTNLLGKK
;
A
#
# COMPACT_ATOMS: atom_id res chain seq x y z
N MET A 1 -3.07 -12.05 -30.14
CA MET A 1 -2.73 -11.33 -31.38
C MET A 1 -3.96 -11.28 -32.28
N THR A 2 -4.74 -10.22 -32.17
CA THR A 2 -5.76 -9.83 -33.15
C THR A 2 -5.47 -8.38 -33.46
N THR A 3 -4.59 -8.16 -34.42
CA THR A 3 -4.30 -6.84 -34.96
C THR A 3 -5.51 -6.38 -35.77
N ASN A 4 -6.39 -5.63 -35.13
CA ASN A 4 -7.38 -4.83 -35.85
C ASN A 4 -6.62 -3.76 -36.64
N LYS A 5 -6.27 -4.08 -37.89
CA LYS A 5 -5.89 -3.08 -38.89
C LYS A 5 -7.05 -2.09 -39.01
N ILE A 6 -6.75 -0.81 -38.81
CA ILE A 6 -7.69 0.31 -38.87
C ILE A 6 -8.59 0.18 -40.10
N SER A 7 -9.90 0.13 -39.87
CA SER A 7 -10.88 0.37 -40.94
C SER A 7 -10.81 1.85 -41.35
N LYS A 8 -10.67 2.11 -42.65
CA LYS A 8 -10.68 3.46 -43.24
C LYS A 8 -11.96 4.19 -42.82
N GLY A 9 -11.92 4.99 -41.76
CA GLY A 9 -13.07 5.77 -41.30
C GLY A 9 -12.99 6.39 -39.89
N GLU A 10 -12.14 5.89 -38.98
CA GLU A 10 -12.00 6.52 -37.66
C GLU A 10 -11.26 7.86 -37.76
N LYS A 11 -11.95 8.95 -37.38
CA LYS A 11 -11.33 10.27 -37.23
C LYS A 11 -10.39 10.27 -36.03
N LEU A 12 -9.10 9.99 -36.28
CA LEU A 12 -8.03 10.07 -35.28
C LEU A 12 -7.98 11.41 -34.53
N SER A 13 -8.53 12.49 -35.09
CA SER A 13 -8.65 13.80 -34.44
C SER A 13 -9.47 13.80 -33.13
N GLU A 14 -10.37 12.83 -32.96
CA GLU A 14 -11.21 12.67 -31.75
C GLU A 14 -10.59 11.72 -30.71
N LEU A 15 -9.44 11.11 -31.02
CA LEU A 15 -8.78 10.11 -30.19
C LEU A 15 -8.59 10.55 -28.72
N PRO A 16 -8.11 11.76 -28.42
CA PRO A 16 -7.91 12.16 -27.02
C PRO A 16 -9.23 12.29 -26.24
N LYS A 17 -10.33 12.69 -26.90
CA LYS A 17 -11.65 12.76 -26.26
C LYS A 17 -12.20 11.37 -25.97
N GLU A 18 -12.04 10.44 -26.90
CA GLU A 18 -12.38 9.02 -26.71
C GLU A 18 -11.61 8.42 -25.53
N LEU A 19 -10.28 8.64 -25.48
CA LEU A 19 -9.43 8.21 -24.38
C LEU A 19 -9.86 8.81 -23.04
N SER A 20 -10.09 10.12 -23.00
CA SER A 20 -10.59 10.81 -21.81
C SER A 20 -11.91 10.21 -21.33
N HIS A 21 -12.85 9.92 -22.25
CA HIS A 21 -14.12 9.27 -21.92
C HIS A 21 -13.91 7.88 -21.31
N ASN A 22 -13.09 7.04 -21.94
CA ASN A 22 -12.82 5.68 -21.45
C ASN A 22 -12.19 5.67 -20.06
N ILE A 23 -11.21 6.56 -19.82
CA ILE A 23 -10.58 6.72 -18.50
C ILE A 23 -11.61 7.15 -17.45
N LYS A 24 -12.46 8.15 -17.77
CA LYS A 24 -13.50 8.62 -16.84
C LYS A 24 -14.54 7.53 -16.52
N THR A 25 -14.90 6.70 -17.49
CA THR A 25 -15.83 5.58 -17.27
C THR A 25 -15.24 4.55 -16.28
N ASP A 26 -13.96 4.18 -16.45
CA ASP A 26 -13.26 3.29 -15.50
C ASP A 26 -13.16 3.92 -14.10
N LEU A 27 -12.79 5.20 -14.03
CA LEU A 27 -12.66 5.92 -12.75
C LEU A 27 -13.99 6.03 -12.01
N ARG A 28 -15.11 6.22 -12.71
CA ARG A 28 -16.43 6.31 -12.08
C ARG A 28 -16.76 5.04 -11.28
N THR A 29 -16.44 3.87 -11.82
CA THR A 29 -16.62 2.60 -11.11
C THR A 29 -15.74 2.55 -9.86
N LYS A 30 -14.46 2.92 -9.98
CA LYS A 30 -13.51 2.87 -8.86
C LYS A 30 -13.84 3.85 -7.74
N PHE A 31 -14.33 5.05 -8.07
CA PHE A 31 -14.80 5.99 -7.06
C PHE A 31 -16.11 5.54 -6.40
N ALA A 32 -17.00 4.84 -7.13
CA ALA A 32 -18.16 4.22 -6.54
C ALA A 32 -17.78 3.09 -5.56
N ASP A 33 -16.76 2.30 -5.87
CA ASP A 33 -16.21 1.29 -4.97
C ASP A 33 -15.64 1.93 -3.69
N LEU A 34 -14.88 3.03 -3.82
CA LEU A 34 -14.37 3.78 -2.66
C LEU A 34 -15.47 4.35 -1.79
N LEU A 35 -16.53 4.89 -2.40
CA LEU A 35 -17.67 5.38 -1.66
C LEU A 35 -18.38 4.25 -0.90
N ALA A 36 -18.47 3.05 -1.48
CA ALA A 36 -19.00 1.86 -0.80
C ALA A 36 -18.11 1.39 0.36
N GLU A 37 -16.80 1.65 0.30
CA GLU A 37 -15.85 1.47 1.41
C GLU A 37 -15.92 2.60 2.47
N GLY A 38 -16.77 3.61 2.26
CA GLY A 38 -16.93 4.77 3.16
C GLY A 38 -15.92 5.89 2.92
N ILE A 39 -15.21 5.88 1.79
CA ILE A 39 -14.24 6.91 1.41
C ILE A 39 -14.90 7.86 0.39
N GLU A 40 -15.25 9.06 0.85
CA GLU A 40 -15.74 10.14 -0.02
C GLU A 40 -14.55 10.85 -0.67
N ALA A 41 -14.20 10.43 -1.88
CA ALA A 41 -13.07 11.01 -2.61
C ALA A 41 -13.27 12.52 -2.81
N ARG A 42 -12.23 13.30 -2.44
CA ARG A 42 -12.27 14.76 -2.45
C ARG A 42 -10.97 15.37 -2.95
N LEU A 43 -11.10 16.34 -3.86
CA LEU A 43 -10.01 17.13 -4.42
C LEU A 43 -10.23 18.63 -4.11
N ASP A 44 -9.21 19.26 -3.53
CA ASP A 44 -9.23 20.68 -3.21
C ASP A 44 -8.35 21.46 -4.21
N VAL A 45 -8.97 22.39 -4.94
CA VAL A 45 -8.30 23.25 -5.92
C VAL A 45 -8.04 24.61 -5.29
N VAL A 46 -6.79 25.07 -5.29
CA VAL A 46 -6.37 26.38 -4.78
C VAL A 46 -6.15 27.32 -5.98
N LEU A 47 -7.00 28.34 -6.08
CA LEU A 47 -6.86 29.44 -7.03
C LEU A 47 -6.24 30.63 -6.31
N VAL A 48 -5.19 31.20 -6.89
CA VAL A 48 -4.47 32.33 -6.31
C VAL A 48 -4.45 33.47 -7.32
N GLY A 49 -5.29 34.47 -7.10
CA GLY A 49 -5.50 35.58 -8.03
C GLY A 49 -6.77 35.46 -8.85
N ASP A 50 -6.99 36.45 -9.71
CA ASP A 50 -8.25 36.64 -10.45
C ASP A 50 -8.16 36.20 -11.93
N ASN A 51 -7.36 35.17 -12.24
CA ASN A 51 -7.21 34.68 -13.60
C ASN A 51 -8.44 33.89 -14.09
N GLU A 52 -9.21 34.49 -15.01
CA GLU A 52 -10.44 33.89 -15.56
C GLU A 52 -10.22 32.53 -16.26
N SER A 53 -9.06 32.32 -16.90
CA SER A 53 -8.74 31.04 -17.54
C SER A 53 -8.52 29.93 -16.51
N ALA A 54 -7.79 30.23 -15.43
CA ALA A 54 -7.57 29.31 -14.31
C ALA A 54 -8.90 28.94 -13.63
N LYS A 55 -9.76 29.94 -13.39
CA LYS A 55 -11.09 29.75 -12.83
C LYS A 55 -11.98 28.87 -13.71
N ALA A 56 -12.06 29.15 -15.01
CA ALA A 56 -12.84 28.35 -15.95
C ALA A 56 -12.37 26.90 -16.01
N TYR A 57 -11.06 26.67 -15.88
CA TYR A 57 -10.49 25.32 -15.85
C TYR A 57 -10.79 24.57 -14.54
N ALA A 58 -10.74 25.26 -13.40
CA ALA A 58 -11.17 24.70 -12.11
C ALA A 58 -12.66 24.33 -12.10
N GLU A 59 -13.53 25.20 -12.63
CA GLU A 59 -14.96 24.91 -12.79
C GLU A 59 -15.21 23.73 -13.75
N PHE A 60 -14.40 23.61 -14.81
CA PHE A 60 -14.44 22.45 -15.69
C PHE A 60 -14.09 21.14 -14.97
N LYS A 61 -13.05 21.14 -14.13
CA LYS A 61 -12.70 19.98 -13.28
C LYS A 61 -13.84 19.64 -12.31
N GLN A 62 -14.46 20.65 -11.68
CA GLN A 62 -15.59 20.43 -10.78
C GLN A 62 -16.79 19.78 -11.50
N ARG A 63 -17.11 20.18 -12.74
CA ARG A 63 -18.16 19.53 -13.54
C ARG A 63 -17.85 18.07 -13.84
N ILE A 64 -16.59 17.75 -14.15
CA ILE A 64 -16.15 16.36 -14.38
C ILE A 64 -16.24 15.54 -13.09
N ALA A 65 -15.76 16.09 -11.97
CA ALA A 65 -15.77 15.43 -10.67
C ALA A 65 -17.18 14.99 -10.25
N LYS A 66 -18.18 15.85 -10.49
CA LYS A 66 -19.59 15.53 -10.22
C LYS A 66 -20.08 14.28 -10.98
N VAL A 67 -19.62 14.08 -12.22
CA VAL A 67 -19.95 12.88 -13.02
C VAL A 67 -19.24 11.63 -12.48
N LEU A 68 -18.05 11.81 -11.91
CA LEU A 68 -17.24 10.73 -11.32
C LEU A 68 -17.65 10.36 -9.89
N GLY A 69 -18.49 11.17 -9.22
CA GLY A 69 -18.84 10.98 -7.82
C GLY A 69 -17.75 11.47 -6.85
N VAL A 70 -16.95 12.45 -7.27
CA VAL A 70 -15.85 13.04 -6.49
C VAL A 70 -16.25 14.45 -6.05
N GLU A 71 -16.00 14.78 -4.79
CA GLU A 71 -16.15 16.15 -4.28
C GLU A 71 -14.99 17.03 -4.77
N VAL A 72 -15.30 18.21 -5.32
CA VAL A 72 -14.28 19.21 -5.65
C VAL A 72 -14.62 20.53 -4.96
N VAL A 73 -13.70 20.97 -4.10
CA VAL A 73 -13.80 22.25 -3.39
C VAL A 73 -12.79 23.23 -3.99
N ILE A 74 -13.29 24.37 -4.47
CA ILE A 74 -12.45 25.43 -5.04
C ILE A 74 -12.24 26.49 -3.95
N HIS A 75 -10.98 26.76 -3.63
CA HIS A 75 -10.56 27.79 -2.68
C HIS A 75 -10.01 28.97 -3.45
N HIS A 76 -10.78 30.06 -3.49
CA HIS A 76 -10.36 31.29 -4.14
C HIS A 76 -9.62 32.18 -3.15
N LEU A 77 -8.36 32.48 -3.43
CA LEU A 77 -7.55 33.46 -2.72
C LEU A 77 -7.39 34.69 -3.62
N HIS A 78 -7.64 35.88 -3.07
CA HIS A 78 -7.71 37.11 -3.84
C HIS A 78 -6.35 37.49 -4.48
N GLU A 79 -6.39 38.34 -5.50
CA GLU A 79 -5.18 38.95 -6.08
C GLU A 79 -4.38 39.71 -5.01
N GLY A 80 -3.07 39.51 -4.96
CA GLY A 80 -2.20 40.13 -3.96
C GLY A 80 -2.28 39.52 -2.55
N VAL A 81 -2.88 38.33 -2.39
CA VAL A 81 -2.83 37.57 -1.13
C VAL A 81 -1.37 37.33 -0.70
N PRO A 82 -1.00 37.52 0.58
CA PRO A 82 0.35 37.21 1.05
C PRO A 82 0.67 35.71 0.86
N GLU A 83 1.87 35.39 0.39
CA GLU A 83 2.30 33.98 0.17
C GLU A 83 2.11 33.11 1.43
N ASP A 84 2.37 33.66 2.62
CA ASP A 84 2.18 32.95 3.89
C ASP A 84 0.73 32.52 4.16
N GLU A 85 -0.27 33.25 3.65
CA GLU A 85 -1.67 32.83 3.76
C GLU A 85 -1.97 31.65 2.83
N VAL A 86 -1.40 31.66 1.62
CA VAL A 86 -1.47 30.52 0.69
C VAL A 86 -0.81 29.29 1.31
N ARG A 87 0.37 29.47 1.92
CA ARG A 87 1.09 28.39 2.64
C ARG A 87 0.23 27.81 3.77
N LYS A 88 -0.35 28.66 4.63
CA LYS A 88 -1.24 28.22 5.73
C LYS A 88 -2.44 27.44 5.19
N LYS A 89 -2.99 27.86 4.06
CA LYS A 89 -4.08 27.16 3.40
C LYS A 89 -3.66 25.76 2.95
N ILE A 90 -2.54 25.62 2.26
CA ILE A 90 -2.03 24.32 1.80
C ILE A 90 -1.73 23.40 3.00
N ILE A 91 -1.08 23.91 4.05
CA ILE A 91 -0.81 23.14 5.28
C ILE A 91 -2.11 22.64 5.92
N LYS A 92 -3.14 23.50 5.99
CA LYS A 92 -4.45 23.08 6.51
C LYS A 92 -5.07 21.97 5.67
N LEU A 93 -4.98 22.05 4.34
CA LEU A 93 -5.50 21.02 3.44
C LEU A 93 -4.73 19.70 3.56
N ASN A 94 -3.40 19.74 3.72
CA ASN A 94 -2.61 18.54 3.95
C ASN A 94 -3.04 17.80 5.22
N ASN A 95 -3.30 18.54 6.30
CA ASN A 95 -3.68 17.96 7.60
C ASN A 95 -5.15 17.53 7.68
N ASP A 96 -5.97 17.84 6.69
CA ASP A 96 -7.37 17.42 6.65
C ASP A 96 -7.47 16.01 6.07
N GLN A 97 -7.89 15.05 6.90
CA GLN A 97 -8.07 13.65 6.53
C GLN A 97 -9.21 13.43 5.52
N LYS A 98 -10.09 14.42 5.32
CA LYS A 98 -11.11 14.37 4.28
C LYS A 98 -10.58 14.81 2.92
N VAL A 99 -9.43 15.48 2.87
CA VAL A 99 -8.84 15.98 1.61
C VAL A 99 -7.87 14.95 1.08
N HIS A 100 -8.17 14.39 -0.08
CA HIS A 100 -7.38 13.31 -0.67
C HIS A 100 -6.45 13.80 -1.78
N GLY A 101 -6.73 14.97 -2.36
CA GLY A 101 -5.90 15.58 -3.38
C GLY A 101 -5.91 17.10 -3.27
N ILE A 102 -4.80 17.71 -3.62
CA ILE A 102 -4.61 19.15 -3.66
C ILE A 102 -4.04 19.52 -5.02
N LEU A 103 -4.59 20.55 -5.64
CA LEU A 103 -4.10 21.11 -6.89
C LEU A 103 -4.01 22.63 -6.77
N ILE A 104 -2.84 23.21 -7.06
CA ILE A 104 -2.68 24.66 -7.20
C ILE A 104 -2.84 24.97 -8.69
N GLU A 105 -3.81 25.80 -9.04
CA GLU A 105 -4.00 26.16 -10.45
C GLU A 105 -3.00 27.22 -10.88
N SER A 106 -2.50 27.08 -12.10
CA SER A 106 -1.59 28.03 -12.73
C SER A 106 -2.30 28.81 -13.84
N PRO A 107 -1.99 30.10 -14.07
CA PRO A 107 -0.99 30.90 -13.36
C PRO A 107 -1.46 31.36 -11.97
N VAL A 108 -0.50 31.53 -11.06
CA VAL A 108 -0.69 32.16 -9.74
C VAL A 108 -0.40 33.66 -9.84
N SER A 109 -0.94 34.46 -8.90
CA SER A 109 -0.65 35.90 -8.80
C SER A 109 0.85 36.24 -8.84
N GLU A 110 1.15 37.43 -9.34
CA GLU A 110 2.53 37.92 -9.46
C GLU A 110 3.21 38.02 -8.07
N GLY A 111 4.49 37.63 -8.01
CA GLY A 111 5.27 37.64 -6.77
C GLY A 111 5.13 36.40 -5.88
N ILE A 112 4.26 35.45 -6.23
CA ILE A 112 4.13 34.17 -5.53
C ILE A 112 5.05 33.11 -6.14
N ASP A 113 5.81 32.44 -5.29
CA ASP A 113 6.69 31.34 -5.70
C ASP A 113 5.90 30.03 -5.83
N TYR A 114 5.42 29.75 -7.04
CA TYR A 114 4.66 28.53 -7.35
C TYR A 114 5.40 27.24 -6.93
N ASP A 115 6.71 27.17 -7.17
CA ASP A 115 7.49 25.97 -6.89
C ASP A 115 7.63 25.73 -5.39
N LYS A 116 7.79 26.79 -4.58
CA LYS A 116 7.75 26.65 -3.12
C LYS A 116 6.40 26.16 -2.62
N LEU A 117 5.30 26.73 -3.13
CA LEU A 117 3.96 26.31 -2.73
C LEU A 117 3.66 24.87 -3.15
N MET A 118 4.06 24.47 -4.36
CA MET A 118 3.87 23.12 -4.88
C MET A 118 4.53 22.08 -3.96
N ASN A 119 5.77 22.34 -3.53
CA ASN A 119 6.52 21.45 -2.64
C ASN A 119 6.00 21.41 -1.18
N LEU A 120 5.01 22.22 -0.82
CA LEU A 120 4.31 22.08 0.45
C LEU A 120 3.22 21.01 0.41
N ILE A 121 2.74 20.62 -0.77
CA ILE A 121 1.70 19.60 -0.90
C ILE A 121 2.30 18.25 -0.52
N HIS A 122 1.58 17.48 0.30
CA HIS A 122 2.00 16.12 0.64
C HIS A 122 2.09 15.26 -0.65
N PRO A 123 3.16 14.49 -0.87
CA PRO A 123 3.34 13.76 -2.14
C PRO A 123 2.20 12.81 -2.50
N SER A 124 1.51 12.22 -1.51
CA SER A 124 0.32 11.37 -1.74
C SER A 124 -0.97 12.15 -2.04
N LYS A 125 -0.97 13.48 -1.84
CA LYS A 125 -2.08 14.39 -2.19
C LYS A 125 -1.79 15.23 -3.44
N ASP A 126 -0.58 15.14 -4.00
CA ASP A 126 -0.17 15.86 -5.21
C ASP A 126 -0.74 15.18 -6.48
N VAL A 127 -1.96 15.55 -6.85
CA VAL A 127 -2.66 14.96 -8.00
C VAL A 127 -2.08 15.37 -9.35
N ASP A 128 -1.27 16.42 -9.39
CA ASP A 128 -0.62 16.88 -10.62
C ASP A 128 0.78 16.29 -10.81
N GLY A 129 1.34 15.67 -9.76
CA GLY A 129 2.62 14.96 -9.75
C GLY A 129 3.85 15.88 -9.80
N LEU A 130 3.72 17.16 -9.46
CA LEU A 130 4.76 18.18 -9.66
C LEU A 130 5.63 18.46 -8.42
N THR A 131 5.35 17.84 -7.28
CA THR A 131 6.24 17.90 -6.11
C THR A 131 7.59 17.29 -6.46
N GLU A 132 8.67 17.86 -5.93
CA GLU A 132 10.03 17.36 -6.15
C GLU A 132 10.19 15.91 -5.66
N THR A 133 9.46 15.52 -4.61
CA THR A 133 9.43 14.13 -4.15
C THR A 133 8.83 13.20 -5.20
N ASN A 134 7.66 13.52 -5.77
CA ASN A 134 7.07 12.70 -6.82
C ASN A 134 7.96 12.67 -8.06
N LEU A 135 8.44 13.83 -8.52
CA LEU A 135 9.36 13.93 -9.65
C LEU A 135 10.62 13.10 -9.43
N GLY A 136 11.24 13.19 -8.24
CA GLY A 136 12.41 12.41 -7.85
C GLY A 136 12.12 10.92 -7.92
N LYS A 137 11.01 10.47 -7.34
CA LYS A 137 10.57 9.06 -7.43
C LYS A 137 10.41 8.62 -8.87
N ILE A 138 9.78 9.41 -9.74
CA ILE A 138 9.60 9.09 -11.16
C ILE A 138 10.95 8.99 -11.89
N LEU A 139 11.85 9.95 -11.68
CA LEU A 139 13.16 9.97 -12.34
C LEU A 139 14.11 8.88 -11.83
N SER A 140 13.94 8.42 -10.59
CA SER A 140 14.69 7.32 -10.00
C SER A 140 14.19 5.94 -10.40
N MET A 141 13.12 5.83 -11.18
CA MET A 141 12.58 4.52 -11.62
C MET A 141 13.57 3.74 -12.47
N LYS A 142 13.57 2.43 -12.29
CA LYS A 142 14.32 1.50 -13.15
C LYS A 142 13.75 1.52 -14.57
N GLY A 143 14.63 1.64 -15.57
CA GLY A 143 14.25 1.63 -16.98
C GLY A 143 14.34 0.24 -17.61
N GLU A 144 13.96 0.15 -18.88
CA GLU A 144 14.01 -1.10 -19.66
C GLU A 144 15.41 -1.71 -19.78
N ALA A 145 16.44 -0.88 -19.80
CA ALA A 145 17.84 -1.32 -19.84
C ALA A 145 18.26 -2.15 -18.61
N GLU A 146 17.50 -2.10 -17.52
CA GLU A 146 17.70 -2.93 -16.31
C GLU A 146 16.87 -4.23 -16.34
N GLY A 147 16.33 -4.61 -17.51
CA GLY A 147 15.59 -5.87 -17.72
C GLY A 147 14.18 -5.89 -17.14
N LYS A 148 13.60 -4.72 -16.84
CA LYS A 148 12.23 -4.56 -16.33
C LYS A 148 11.43 -3.60 -17.21
N GLU A 149 10.22 -3.98 -17.60
CA GLU A 149 9.28 -3.11 -18.30
C GLU A 149 9.05 -1.82 -17.50
N CYS A 150 9.21 -0.66 -18.13
CA CYS A 150 8.99 0.64 -17.48
C CYS A 150 7.50 0.80 -17.16
N ASN A 151 7.10 0.42 -15.95
CA ASN A 151 5.71 0.40 -15.54
C ASN A 151 5.36 1.62 -14.68
N LEU A 152 4.89 2.68 -15.34
CA LEU A 152 4.40 3.92 -14.71
C LEU A 152 3.24 3.71 -13.73
N VAL A 153 2.58 2.55 -13.76
CA VAL A 153 1.53 2.20 -12.79
C VAL A 153 2.12 1.66 -11.48
N LYS A 154 3.23 0.90 -11.53
CA LYS A 154 3.92 0.31 -10.36
C LYS A 154 4.93 1.26 -9.71
N SER A 155 4.69 2.53 -9.90
CA SER A 155 5.65 3.59 -9.69
C SER A 155 5.42 4.16 -8.28
N ASP A 156 6.46 4.36 -7.47
CA ASP A 156 6.31 4.76 -6.05
C ASP A 156 5.82 6.21 -5.85
N GLY A 157 5.77 7.00 -6.93
CA GLY A 157 5.34 8.40 -6.94
C GLY A 157 4.20 8.65 -7.94
N ILE A 158 3.54 9.80 -7.82
CA ILE A 158 2.51 10.22 -8.78
C ILE A 158 3.19 10.77 -10.04
N VAL A 159 2.83 10.25 -11.22
CA VAL A 159 3.38 10.71 -12.50
C VAL A 159 2.71 12.02 -12.89
N PRO A 160 3.47 13.03 -13.37
CA PRO A 160 2.89 14.28 -13.81
C PRO A 160 1.78 14.10 -14.84
N ALA A 161 0.66 14.81 -14.65
CA ALA A 161 -0.57 14.52 -15.38
C ALA A 161 -0.43 14.73 -16.90
N THR A 162 0.24 15.80 -17.33
CA THR A 162 0.45 16.12 -18.76
C THR A 162 1.45 15.17 -19.43
N PRO A 163 2.65 14.90 -18.87
CA PRO A 163 3.51 13.81 -19.33
C PRO A 163 2.78 12.47 -19.48
N GLN A 164 2.03 12.06 -18.46
CA GLN A 164 1.26 10.82 -18.50
C GLN A 164 0.17 10.84 -19.59
N ALA A 165 -0.46 11.99 -19.85
CA ALA A 165 -1.41 12.16 -20.93
C ALA A 165 -0.76 11.99 -22.32
N CYS A 166 0.40 12.60 -22.56
CA CYS A 166 1.15 12.43 -23.80
C CYS A 166 1.52 10.95 -24.03
N ILE A 167 2.02 10.27 -23.00
CA ILE A 167 2.36 8.84 -23.06
C ILE A 167 1.11 8.00 -23.36
N THR A 168 -0.01 8.31 -22.72
CA THR A 168 -1.28 7.58 -22.92
C THR A 168 -1.77 7.72 -24.38
N ILE A 169 -1.66 8.92 -24.95
CA ILE A 169 -1.99 9.16 -26.37
C ILE A 169 -1.02 8.38 -27.27
N LEU A 170 0.29 8.45 -27.02
CA LEU A 170 1.30 7.74 -27.80
C LEU A 170 1.07 6.22 -27.77
N GLN A 171 0.82 5.64 -26.60
CA GLN A 171 0.51 4.22 -26.45
C GLN A 171 -0.75 3.81 -27.22
N GLU A 172 -1.77 4.66 -27.25
CA GLU A 172 -2.96 4.40 -28.04
C GLU A 172 -2.70 4.48 -29.55
N LEU A 173 -1.90 5.44 -29.99
CA LEU A 173 -1.45 5.53 -31.39
C LEU A 173 -0.66 4.28 -31.80
N ILE A 174 0.14 3.71 -30.89
CA ILE A 174 0.83 2.43 -31.10
C ILE A 174 -0.17 1.28 -31.23
N LYS A 175 -1.13 1.17 -30.32
CA LYS A 175 -2.17 0.11 -30.37
C LYS A 175 -2.96 0.14 -31.68
N ARG A 176 -3.20 1.34 -32.22
CA ARG A 176 -3.89 1.53 -33.50
C ARG A 176 -2.96 1.33 -34.72
N GLY A 177 -1.66 1.14 -34.52
CA GLY A 177 -0.68 0.97 -35.60
C GLY A 177 -0.36 2.26 -36.36
N VAL A 178 -0.60 3.42 -35.74
CA VAL A 178 -0.17 4.72 -36.26
C VAL A 178 1.33 4.92 -35.99
N VAL A 179 1.82 4.45 -34.85
CA VAL A 179 3.23 4.39 -34.47
C VAL A 179 3.56 2.90 -34.23
N GLU A 180 4.80 2.47 -34.48
CA GLU A 180 5.16 1.04 -34.40
C GLU A 180 5.28 0.56 -32.94
N LYS A 181 6.17 1.20 -32.15
CA LYS A 181 6.43 0.93 -30.73
C LYS A 181 7.24 2.09 -30.13
N ILE A 182 7.51 2.07 -28.82
CA ILE A 182 8.29 3.14 -28.15
C ILE A 182 9.80 2.83 -28.21
N GLU A 183 10.18 1.56 -28.14
CA GLU A 183 11.57 1.13 -28.10
C GLU A 183 12.29 1.43 -29.42
N GLY A 184 13.35 2.25 -29.36
CA GLY A 184 14.10 2.72 -30.51
C GLY A 184 13.42 3.83 -31.31
N LEU A 185 12.28 4.35 -30.85
CA LEU A 185 11.56 5.43 -31.51
C LEU A 185 12.32 6.74 -31.37
N GLU A 186 12.49 7.49 -32.48
CA GLU A 186 13.10 8.81 -32.47
C GLU A 186 12.05 9.88 -32.13
N ILE A 187 12.12 10.44 -30.92
CA ILE A 187 11.19 11.45 -30.42
C ILE A 187 11.89 12.81 -30.32
N VAL A 188 11.34 13.83 -30.98
CA VAL A 188 11.75 15.22 -30.80
C VAL A 188 10.82 15.92 -29.80
N MET A 189 11.37 16.32 -28.66
CA MET A 189 10.68 17.08 -27.62
C MET A 189 10.93 18.57 -27.80
N VAL A 190 9.93 19.36 -28.18
CA VAL A 190 10.04 20.81 -28.36
C VAL A 190 9.46 21.53 -27.15
N GLY A 191 10.35 22.05 -26.29
CA GLY A 191 10.01 22.67 -25.02
C GLY A 191 10.49 21.81 -23.85
N TYR A 192 11.40 22.36 -23.04
CA TYR A 192 12.01 21.69 -21.88
C TYR A 192 11.59 22.35 -20.56
N GLY A 193 10.29 22.59 -20.40
CA GLY A 193 9.73 23.12 -19.16
C GLY A 193 9.59 22.04 -18.07
N LYS A 194 9.61 22.45 -16.79
CA LYS A 194 9.48 21.55 -15.63
C LYS A 194 8.22 20.68 -15.68
N THR A 195 7.10 21.23 -16.13
CA THR A 195 5.78 20.57 -16.10
C THR A 195 5.59 19.50 -17.18
N VAL A 196 6.28 19.61 -18.31
CA VAL A 196 6.10 18.69 -19.45
C VAL A 196 7.42 18.12 -19.92
N GLY A 197 8.19 18.85 -20.75
CA GLY A 197 9.35 18.28 -21.42
C GLY A 197 10.49 17.85 -20.50
N GLY A 198 10.69 18.57 -19.39
CA GLY A 198 11.70 18.25 -18.37
C GLY A 198 11.52 16.88 -17.73
N THR A 199 10.27 16.44 -17.59
CA THR A 199 9.92 15.15 -17.00
C THR A 199 9.58 14.10 -18.06
N LEU A 200 8.92 14.48 -19.14
CA LEU A 200 8.49 13.55 -20.17
C LEU A 200 9.67 12.98 -20.97
N ALA A 201 10.69 13.79 -21.29
CA ALA A 201 11.87 13.32 -21.99
C ALA A 201 12.60 12.16 -21.28
N PRO A 202 12.98 12.27 -19.99
CA PRO A 202 13.65 11.17 -19.29
C PRO A 202 12.72 9.95 -19.09
N ILE A 203 11.40 10.13 -18.93
CA ILE A 203 10.46 9.00 -18.89
C ILE A 203 10.49 8.23 -20.22
N LEU A 204 10.36 8.93 -21.35
CA LEU A 204 10.39 8.31 -22.67
C LEU A 204 11.72 7.58 -22.94
N SER A 205 12.84 8.17 -22.50
CA SER A 205 14.15 7.49 -22.58
C SER A 205 14.21 6.22 -21.72
N LYS A 206 13.61 6.21 -20.52
CA LYS A 206 13.51 4.98 -19.70
C LYS A 206 12.62 3.90 -20.31
N MET A 207 11.66 4.31 -21.15
CA MET A 207 10.80 3.44 -21.97
C MET A 207 11.46 3.04 -23.31
N GLY A 208 12.77 3.30 -23.48
CA GLY A 208 13.53 2.82 -24.63
C GLY A 208 13.55 3.73 -25.86
N ALA A 209 12.95 4.92 -25.83
CA ALA A 209 12.99 5.86 -26.95
C ALA A 209 14.31 6.66 -27.00
N THR A 210 14.76 7.02 -28.21
CA THR A 210 15.78 8.06 -28.41
C THR A 210 15.10 9.42 -28.37
N VAL A 211 15.46 10.27 -27.41
CA VAL A 211 14.79 11.58 -27.23
C VAL A 211 15.76 12.73 -27.53
N THR A 212 15.44 13.53 -28.55
CA THR A 212 16.12 14.80 -28.82
C THR A 212 15.34 15.95 -28.17
N VAL A 213 15.94 16.61 -27.18
CA VAL A 213 15.31 17.74 -26.49
C VAL A 213 15.69 19.06 -27.15
N CYS A 214 14.68 19.81 -27.59
CA CYS A 214 14.78 21.13 -28.19
C CYS A 214 14.23 22.22 -27.24
N ASN A 215 14.86 23.39 -27.26
CA ASN A 215 14.48 24.56 -26.48
C ASN A 215 14.67 25.83 -27.32
N ARG A 216 14.40 27.00 -26.73
CA ARG A 216 14.52 28.30 -27.43
C ARG A 216 15.92 28.62 -27.99
N HIS A 217 16.96 27.91 -27.56
CA HIS A 217 18.34 28.08 -28.03
C HIS A 217 18.75 27.03 -29.08
N THR A 218 17.86 26.09 -29.41
CA THR A 218 18.11 25.07 -30.43
C THR A 218 18.21 25.71 -31.81
N LYS A 219 19.33 25.43 -32.49
CA LYS A 219 19.53 25.76 -33.90
C LYS A 219 18.95 24.67 -34.79
N ASP A 220 18.55 25.05 -36.00
CA ASP A 220 18.16 24.12 -37.06
C ASP A 220 17.04 23.14 -36.63
N LEU A 221 16.00 23.68 -35.99
CA LEU A 221 14.86 22.91 -35.48
C LEU A 221 14.21 22.04 -36.58
N GLU A 222 14.15 22.55 -37.81
CA GLU A 222 13.62 21.85 -38.98
C GLU A 222 14.39 20.55 -39.28
N GLU A 223 15.73 20.55 -39.17
CA GLU A 223 16.55 19.35 -39.41
C GLU A 223 16.23 18.24 -38.40
N LYS A 224 15.90 18.61 -37.16
CA LYS A 224 15.52 17.65 -36.11
C LYS A 224 14.19 16.98 -36.43
N PHE A 225 13.24 17.72 -36.97
CA PHE A 225 11.92 17.19 -37.34
C PHE A 225 12.02 16.14 -38.46
N GLN A 226 12.96 16.27 -39.38
CA GLN A 226 13.13 15.29 -40.47
C GLN A 226 13.56 13.89 -39.99
N LYS A 227 14.17 13.81 -38.80
CA LYS A 227 14.61 12.56 -38.18
C LYS A 227 13.60 12.00 -37.18
N ALA A 228 12.54 12.74 -36.87
CA ALA A 228 11.58 12.40 -35.83
C ALA A 228 10.50 11.45 -36.35
N ASP A 229 10.29 10.33 -35.66
CA ASP A 229 9.07 9.52 -35.82
C ASP A 229 7.88 10.21 -35.14
N VAL A 230 8.14 10.81 -33.97
CA VAL A 230 7.14 11.54 -33.18
C VAL A 230 7.72 12.87 -32.71
N VAL A 231 6.92 13.93 -32.81
CA VAL A 231 7.20 15.24 -32.22
C VAL A 231 6.25 15.45 -31.06
N ILE A 232 6.78 15.82 -29.90
CA ILE A 232 5.97 16.26 -28.75
C ILE A 232 6.33 17.71 -28.48
N THR A 233 5.35 18.62 -28.47
CA THR A 233 5.58 20.06 -28.28
C THR A 233 4.82 20.59 -27.07
N ALA A 234 5.49 21.44 -26.29
CA ALA A 234 4.99 22.02 -25.03
C ALA A 234 5.63 23.40 -24.77
N THR A 235 5.63 24.26 -25.78
CA THR A 235 6.21 25.61 -25.73
C THR A 235 5.21 26.70 -25.36
N GLY A 236 3.92 26.50 -25.67
CA GLY A 236 2.89 27.52 -25.46
C GLY A 236 3.02 28.69 -26.44
N VAL A 237 3.68 28.49 -27.58
CA VAL A 237 3.90 29.51 -28.61
C VAL A 237 3.05 29.16 -29.82
N ARG A 238 1.96 29.91 -30.00
CA ARG A 238 0.99 29.71 -31.08
C ARG A 238 1.67 29.59 -32.44
N GLY A 239 1.46 28.46 -33.11
CA GLY A 239 1.89 28.25 -34.49
C GLY A 239 3.42 28.24 -34.68
N LEU A 240 4.19 27.95 -33.63
CA LEU A 240 5.63 27.75 -33.70
C LEU A 240 5.99 26.67 -34.73
N ILE A 241 5.22 25.58 -34.78
CA ILE A 241 5.44 24.48 -35.73
C ILE A 241 4.76 24.80 -37.06
N LYS A 242 5.61 25.03 -38.07
CA LYS A 242 5.22 25.50 -39.41
C LYS A 242 5.18 24.36 -40.44
N PRO A 243 4.49 24.55 -41.59
CA PRO A 243 4.35 23.52 -42.62
C PRO A 243 5.67 22.94 -43.13
N GLU A 244 6.68 23.79 -43.30
CA GLU A 244 8.02 23.40 -43.77
C GLU A 244 8.73 22.39 -42.85
N MET A 245 8.38 22.37 -41.57
CA MET A 245 8.98 21.45 -40.59
C MET A 245 8.34 20.06 -40.61
N VAL A 246 7.18 19.89 -41.25
CA VAL A 246 6.32 18.71 -41.08
C VAL A 246 6.19 17.95 -42.39
N ASN A 247 6.17 16.61 -42.33
CA ASN A 247 5.94 15.75 -43.48
C ASN A 247 4.77 14.77 -43.24
N LYS A 248 4.38 14.01 -44.27
CA LYS A 248 3.21 13.09 -44.23
C LYS A 248 3.35 11.91 -43.27
N ASN A 249 4.56 11.67 -42.74
CA ASN A 249 4.82 10.62 -41.77
C ASN A 249 4.88 11.14 -40.33
N THR A 250 5.02 12.46 -40.13
CA THR A 250 5.17 13.08 -38.81
C THR A 250 3.92 12.88 -37.96
N VAL A 251 4.10 12.36 -36.74
CA VAL A 251 3.07 12.30 -35.70
C VAL A 251 3.38 13.37 -34.66
N ILE A 252 2.43 14.24 -34.36
CA ILE A 252 2.61 15.35 -33.41
C ILE A 252 1.64 15.24 -32.23
N ILE A 253 2.18 15.29 -31.02
CA ILE A 253 1.43 15.44 -29.76
C ILE A 253 1.67 16.87 -29.26
N ASP A 254 0.65 17.72 -29.40
CA ASP A 254 0.65 19.12 -29.03
C ASP A 254 0.08 19.31 -27.62
N ALA A 255 0.98 19.47 -26.66
CA ALA A 255 0.69 19.83 -25.27
C ALA A 255 0.83 21.34 -25.02
N GLY A 256 1.16 22.13 -26.05
CA GLY A 256 1.23 23.57 -25.98
C GLY A 256 -0.15 24.20 -25.86
N ILE A 257 -0.27 25.19 -24.98
CA ILE A 257 -1.50 25.96 -24.82
C ILE A 257 -1.12 27.43 -24.80
N SER A 258 -1.78 28.19 -25.67
CA SER A 258 -1.76 29.66 -25.70
C SER A 258 -3.20 30.17 -25.78
N VAL A 259 -3.48 31.31 -25.15
CA VAL A 259 -4.81 31.92 -25.11
C VAL A 259 -4.70 33.31 -25.72
N ASP A 260 -5.59 33.65 -26.65
CA ASP A 260 -5.65 35.01 -27.22
C ASP A 260 -6.45 35.99 -26.33
N GLU A 261 -6.46 37.27 -26.70
CA GLU A 261 -7.20 38.33 -25.99
C GLU A 261 -8.71 38.06 -25.89
N GLY A 262 -9.25 37.22 -26.79
CA GLY A 262 -10.66 36.80 -26.80
C GLY A 262 -10.94 35.53 -25.99
N GLY A 263 -9.95 34.97 -25.31
CA GLY A 263 -10.09 33.73 -24.53
C GLY A 263 -10.07 32.44 -25.36
N LYS A 264 -9.71 32.51 -26.64
CA LYS A 264 -9.64 31.34 -27.52
C LYS A 264 -8.30 30.62 -27.36
N ILE A 265 -8.38 29.30 -27.24
CA ILE A 265 -7.23 28.42 -27.02
C ILE A 265 -6.62 27.98 -28.36
N PHE A 266 -5.29 28.06 -28.46
CA PHE A 266 -4.49 27.59 -29.60
C PHE A 266 -3.32 26.73 -29.12
N GLY A 267 -2.90 25.79 -29.99
CA GLY A 267 -1.71 24.97 -29.78
C GLY A 267 -0.47 25.56 -30.44
N ASP A 268 0.64 24.83 -30.30
CA ASP A 268 1.93 25.20 -30.90
C ASP A 268 1.99 24.90 -32.39
N VAL A 269 1.11 24.04 -32.89
CA VAL A 269 1.07 23.62 -34.30
C VAL A 269 0.18 24.55 -35.14
N SER A 270 0.72 25.06 -36.25
CA SER A 270 -0.05 25.87 -37.20
C SER A 270 -1.09 25.01 -37.94
N LYS A 271 -2.18 25.64 -38.39
CA LYS A 271 -3.25 24.93 -39.11
C LYS A 271 -2.72 24.22 -40.35
N ASP A 272 -1.91 24.91 -41.15
CA ASP A 272 -1.35 24.38 -42.39
C ASP A 272 -0.41 23.18 -42.12
N ALA A 273 0.36 23.21 -41.02
CA ALA A 273 1.18 22.07 -40.60
C ALA A 273 0.32 20.87 -40.17
N SER A 274 -0.81 21.13 -39.51
CA SER A 274 -1.73 20.07 -39.06
C SER A 274 -2.40 19.30 -40.21
N GLU A 275 -2.55 19.93 -41.38
CA GLU A 275 -3.12 19.30 -42.58
C GLU A 275 -2.11 18.39 -43.31
N ILE A 276 -0.80 18.55 -43.04
CA ILE A 276 0.29 17.77 -43.66
C ILE A 276 0.63 16.52 -42.86
N ALA A 277 0.69 16.65 -41.53
CA ALA A 277 1.11 15.59 -40.62
C ALA A 277 0.24 14.33 -40.74
N LYS A 278 0.84 13.18 -40.43
CA LYS A 278 0.13 11.90 -40.28
C LYS A 278 -0.93 11.97 -39.19
N TYR A 279 -0.60 12.66 -38.10
CA TYR A 279 -1.46 12.86 -36.95
C TYR A 279 -1.03 14.14 -36.20
N VAL A 280 -2.00 14.92 -35.74
CA VAL A 280 -1.79 15.99 -34.75
C VAL A 280 -2.89 15.89 -33.70
N SER A 281 -2.53 15.91 -32.42
CA SER A 281 -3.54 16.02 -31.37
C SER A 281 -4.24 17.38 -31.43
N SER A 282 -5.57 17.41 -31.35
CA SER A 282 -6.35 18.64 -31.46
C SER A 282 -6.08 19.63 -30.31
N VAL A 283 -6.13 20.93 -30.60
CA VAL A 283 -6.11 21.98 -29.56
C VAL A 283 -7.19 23.02 -29.87
N PRO A 284 -8.18 23.24 -28.97
CA PRO A 284 -8.46 22.49 -27.74
C PRO A 284 -9.03 21.08 -28.05
N GLY A 285 -9.13 20.23 -27.01
CA GLY A 285 -9.75 18.90 -27.13
C GLY A 285 -8.77 17.73 -27.23
N GLY A 286 -7.47 17.99 -27.27
CA GLY A 286 -6.41 16.98 -27.30
C GLY A 286 -5.85 16.68 -25.92
N VAL A 287 -4.54 16.91 -25.74
CA VAL A 287 -3.78 16.54 -24.54
C VAL A 287 -4.46 16.99 -23.25
N GLY A 288 -4.91 18.26 -23.16
CA GLY A 288 -5.55 18.79 -21.95
C GLY A 288 -6.79 18.02 -21.47
N THR A 289 -7.57 17.43 -22.39
CA THR A 289 -8.74 16.61 -22.00
C THR A 289 -8.34 15.28 -21.37
N VAL A 290 -7.22 14.72 -21.81
CA VAL A 290 -6.63 13.51 -21.23
C VAL A 290 -5.95 13.87 -19.91
N THR A 291 -5.21 14.98 -19.84
CA THR A 291 -4.60 15.51 -18.61
C THR A 291 -5.64 15.62 -17.49
N THR A 292 -6.81 16.21 -17.78
CA THR A 292 -7.88 16.32 -16.77
C THR A 292 -8.34 14.94 -16.25
N ALA A 293 -8.49 13.96 -17.14
CA ALA A 293 -8.85 12.60 -16.72
C ALA A 293 -7.73 11.94 -15.90
N ILE A 294 -6.46 12.21 -16.23
CA ILE A 294 -5.30 11.72 -15.49
C ILE A 294 -5.23 12.35 -14.09
N ILE A 295 -5.60 13.62 -13.90
CA ILE A 295 -5.66 14.23 -12.56
C ILE A 295 -6.56 13.40 -11.62
N PHE A 296 -7.73 12.95 -12.09
CA PHE A 296 -8.60 12.08 -11.28
C PHE A 296 -8.04 10.66 -11.12
N LYS A 297 -7.31 10.15 -12.12
CA LYS A 297 -6.57 8.89 -11.97
C LYS A 297 -5.48 9.00 -10.91
N ASN A 298 -4.80 10.14 -10.84
CA ASN A 298 -3.79 10.45 -9.85
C ASN A 298 -4.40 10.66 -8.47
N LEU A 299 -5.59 11.28 -8.38
CA LEU A 299 -6.36 11.35 -7.14
C LEU A 299 -6.64 9.95 -6.59
N LEU A 300 -7.13 9.03 -7.44
CA LEU A 300 -7.35 7.65 -7.04
C LEU A 300 -6.06 6.98 -6.54
N LYS A 301 -4.93 7.17 -7.25
CA LYS A 301 -3.62 6.67 -6.81
C LYS A 301 -3.20 7.26 -5.47
N GLY A 302 -3.40 8.56 -5.28
CA GLY A 302 -3.11 9.28 -4.04
C GLY A 302 -3.91 8.74 -2.85
N ILE A 303 -5.20 8.46 -3.04
CA ILE A 303 -6.04 7.80 -2.02
C ILE A 303 -5.44 6.44 -1.65
N MET A 304 -4.99 5.65 -2.63
CA MET A 304 -4.40 4.34 -2.33
C MET A 304 -3.09 4.47 -1.56
N MET A 305 -2.24 5.44 -1.91
CA MET A 305 -1.01 5.74 -1.18
C MET A 305 -1.30 6.16 0.27
N GLN A 306 -2.31 7.01 0.49
CA GLN A 306 -2.75 7.41 1.83
C GLN A 306 -3.29 6.22 2.64
N LYS A 307 -4.02 5.28 2.02
CA LYS A 307 -4.47 4.04 2.69
C LYS A 307 -3.30 3.13 3.08
N GLU A 308 -2.24 3.10 2.28
CA GLU A 308 -1.02 2.36 2.59
C GLU A 308 -0.21 3.05 3.70
N GLU A 309 -0.02 4.37 3.64
CA GLU A 309 0.61 5.19 4.69
C GLU A 309 -0.12 5.02 6.04
N ASP A 310 -1.45 5.15 6.03
CA ASP A 310 -2.32 4.91 7.19
C ASP A 310 -2.17 3.49 7.77
N PHE A 311 -1.79 2.50 6.97
CA PHE A 311 -1.57 1.14 7.45
C PHE A 311 -0.24 0.99 8.18
N PHE A 312 0.77 1.77 7.80
CA PHE A 312 2.10 1.74 8.41
C PHE A 312 2.28 2.75 9.55
N GLU A 313 1.49 3.83 9.60
CA GLU A 313 1.54 4.90 10.63
C GLU A 313 0.38 4.86 11.63
N LEU A 314 -0.21 3.69 11.88
CA LEU A 314 -1.32 3.53 12.83
C LEU A 314 -0.95 4.07 14.23
N SER A 315 -1.54 5.20 14.62
CA SER A 315 -1.59 5.62 16.02
C SER A 315 -2.45 4.61 16.82
N LEU A 316 -2.17 4.44 18.11
CA LEU A 316 -2.95 3.53 18.97
C LEU A 316 -4.44 3.94 19.00
N ASP A 317 -4.73 5.24 18.99
CA ASP A 317 -6.10 5.76 19.02
C ASP A 317 -6.84 5.57 17.69
N ASP A 318 -6.15 5.68 16.55
CA ASP A 318 -6.72 5.36 15.23
C ASP A 318 -6.91 3.86 15.05
N SER A 319 -5.99 3.05 15.58
CA SER A 319 -6.16 1.59 15.66
C SER A 319 -7.40 1.22 16.46
N ILE A 320 -7.63 1.88 17.60
CA ILE A 320 -8.77 1.63 18.48
C ILE A 320 -10.09 2.13 17.87
N SER A 321 -10.09 3.29 17.21
CA SER A 321 -11.29 3.85 16.58
C SER A 321 -11.74 3.02 15.36
N ARG A 322 -10.79 2.56 14.53
CA ARG A 322 -11.04 1.60 13.44
C ARG A 322 -11.43 0.22 13.98
N ALA A 323 -10.86 -0.20 15.11
CA ALA A 323 -11.17 -1.49 15.75
C ALA A 323 -12.59 -1.59 16.36
N ARG A 324 -13.33 -0.48 16.44
CA ARG A 324 -14.68 -0.42 17.01
C ARG A 324 -15.78 -0.06 15.98
N GLY A 325 -15.44 -0.02 14.68
CA GLY A 325 -16.36 0.38 13.61
C GLY A 325 -16.80 -0.76 12.66
N PRO A 326 -17.75 -0.50 11.75
CA PRO A 326 -18.24 -1.48 10.76
C PRO A 326 -17.19 -1.94 9.74
N ASN A 327 -16.05 -1.24 9.66
CA ASN A 327 -14.92 -1.53 8.77
C ASN A 327 -13.84 -2.41 9.42
N MET A 328 -14.08 -2.91 10.64
CA MET A 328 -13.16 -3.83 11.31
C MET A 328 -13.04 -5.13 10.51
N PRO A 329 -11.82 -5.59 10.16
CA PRO A 329 -11.65 -6.90 9.55
C PRO A 329 -12.27 -7.98 10.45
N GLY A 330 -12.95 -8.96 9.85
CA GLY A 330 -13.42 -10.13 10.58
C GLY A 330 -12.25 -10.92 11.20
N GLY A 331 -12.56 -11.96 11.98
CA GLY A 331 -11.54 -12.76 12.66
C GLY A 331 -10.44 -13.31 11.75
N GLY A 332 -10.76 -13.65 10.49
CA GLY A 332 -9.79 -14.08 9.47
C GLY A 332 -8.79 -12.99 9.10
N GLY A 333 -9.27 -11.78 8.80
CA GLY A 333 -8.42 -10.62 8.51
C GLY A 333 -7.50 -10.25 9.68
N ILE A 334 -8.00 -10.27 10.91
CA ILE A 334 -7.20 -10.01 12.12
C ILE A 334 -6.12 -11.08 12.33
N ALA A 335 -6.43 -12.35 12.05
CA ALA A 335 -5.44 -13.41 12.08
C ALA A 335 -4.30 -13.13 11.09
N THR A 336 -4.60 -12.81 9.83
CA THR A 336 -3.56 -12.51 8.83
C THR A 336 -2.68 -11.33 9.21
N LEU A 337 -3.25 -10.25 9.76
CA LEU A 337 -2.47 -9.11 10.27
C LEU A 337 -1.56 -9.52 11.44
N SER A 338 -2.06 -10.35 12.33
CA SER A 338 -1.28 -10.88 13.46
C SER A 338 -0.12 -11.76 12.98
N ALA A 339 -0.30 -12.54 11.91
CA ALA A 339 0.78 -13.30 11.28
C ALA A 339 1.85 -12.39 10.65
N ILE A 340 1.45 -11.29 10.01
CA ILE A 340 2.40 -10.30 9.46
C ILE A 340 3.23 -9.70 10.60
N ASN A 341 2.59 -9.28 11.69
CA ASN A 341 3.31 -8.77 12.86
C ASN A 341 4.25 -9.83 13.45
N ALA A 342 3.83 -11.09 13.52
CA ALA A 342 4.66 -12.19 14.00
C ALA A 342 5.97 -12.34 13.20
N ILE A 343 5.89 -12.40 11.87
CA ILE A 343 7.09 -12.55 11.01
C ILE A 343 7.95 -11.28 11.01
N SER A 344 7.33 -10.09 11.09
CA SER A 344 8.07 -8.83 11.19
C SER A 344 8.91 -8.74 12.47
N MET A 345 8.37 -9.20 13.62
CA MET A 345 9.14 -9.25 14.87
C MET A 345 10.33 -10.20 14.78
N ILE A 346 10.16 -11.38 14.16
CA ILE A 346 11.25 -12.35 13.96
C ILE A 346 12.30 -11.80 12.99
N SER A 347 11.87 -11.14 11.90
CA SER A 347 12.75 -10.51 10.91
C SER A 347 13.60 -9.39 11.51
N MET A 348 13.02 -8.57 12.40
CA MET A 348 13.76 -7.54 13.13
C MET A 348 14.93 -8.14 13.93
N VAL A 349 14.75 -9.31 14.53
CA VAL A 349 15.82 -9.97 15.30
C VAL A 349 16.94 -10.44 14.39
N TYR A 350 16.64 -11.02 13.23
CA TYR A 350 17.65 -11.34 12.22
C TYR A 350 18.41 -10.08 11.77
N PHE A 351 17.71 -8.98 11.52
CA PHE A 351 18.32 -7.70 11.15
C PHE A 351 19.29 -7.17 12.21
N LEU A 352 18.98 -7.34 13.50
CA LEU A 352 19.82 -6.93 14.61
C LEU A 352 20.93 -7.93 14.96
N THR A 353 21.05 -9.03 14.22
CA THR A 353 22.03 -10.09 14.46
C THR A 353 23.30 -9.86 13.64
N LYS A 354 24.44 -9.71 14.33
CA LYS A 354 25.74 -9.54 13.67
C LYS A 354 26.18 -10.84 12.99
N GLY A 355 26.70 -10.73 11.77
CA GLY A 355 27.29 -11.86 11.04
C GLY A 355 26.29 -12.70 10.24
N ILE A 356 25.03 -12.28 10.17
CA ILE A 356 24.02 -12.86 9.26
C ILE A 356 23.88 -11.91 8.07
N GLU A 357 24.02 -12.44 6.85
CA GLU A 357 23.77 -11.65 5.65
C GLU A 357 22.27 -11.54 5.40
N LYS A 358 21.80 -10.34 5.08
CA LYS A 358 20.39 -10.04 4.82
C LYS A 358 19.78 -10.92 3.72
N THR A 359 20.59 -11.23 2.71
CA THR A 359 20.26 -12.09 1.57
C THR A 359 19.85 -13.51 1.96
N GLU A 360 20.17 -13.97 3.17
CA GLU A 360 19.85 -15.33 3.64
C GLU A 360 18.39 -15.49 4.10
N TYR A 361 17.74 -14.44 4.61
CA TYR A 361 16.39 -14.55 5.19
C TYR A 361 15.37 -13.55 4.64
N GLU A 362 15.79 -12.38 4.15
CA GLU A 362 14.88 -11.37 3.59
C GLU A 362 13.98 -11.92 2.47
N PRO A 363 14.48 -12.71 1.49
CA PRO A 363 13.61 -13.25 0.44
C PRO A 363 12.47 -14.13 0.97
N GLN A 364 12.75 -14.94 1.99
CA GLN A 364 11.75 -15.83 2.60
C GLN A 364 10.70 -15.03 3.39
N VAL A 365 11.14 -14.00 4.13
CA VAL A 365 10.25 -13.09 4.87
C VAL A 365 9.34 -12.33 3.90
N ASP A 366 9.90 -11.76 2.83
CA ASP A 366 9.17 -11.01 1.82
C ASP A 366 8.14 -11.89 1.10
N GLU A 367 8.50 -13.14 0.79
CA GLU A 367 7.59 -14.11 0.20
C GLU A 367 6.40 -14.42 1.13
N ILE A 368 6.66 -14.64 2.43
CA ILE A 368 5.60 -14.88 3.42
C ILE A 368 4.69 -13.66 3.55
N ILE A 369 5.25 -12.46 3.66
CA ILE A 369 4.48 -11.22 3.74
C ILE A 369 3.63 -11.04 2.48
N SER A 370 4.18 -11.31 1.29
CA SER A 370 3.44 -11.25 0.03
C SER A 370 2.27 -12.24 0.01
N LYS A 371 2.50 -13.50 0.39
CA LYS A 371 1.46 -14.53 0.50
C LYS A 371 0.36 -14.14 1.48
N LEU A 372 0.72 -13.63 2.66
CA LEU A 372 -0.25 -13.16 3.66
C LEU A 372 -1.08 -11.97 3.14
N LYS A 373 -0.48 -11.02 2.42
CA LYS A 373 -1.21 -9.91 1.78
C LYS A 373 -2.21 -10.41 0.74
N GLU A 374 -1.84 -11.42 -0.04
CA GLU A 374 -2.75 -12.04 -1.01
C GLU A 374 -3.90 -12.78 -0.31
N LEU A 375 -3.61 -13.53 0.75
CA LEU A 375 -4.62 -14.24 1.54
C LEU A 375 -5.58 -13.29 2.26
N TYR A 376 -5.10 -12.15 2.78
CA TYR A 376 -5.95 -11.12 3.36
C TYR A 376 -6.98 -10.60 2.35
N LYS A 377 -6.54 -10.33 1.11
CA LYS A 377 -7.44 -9.94 0.01
C LYS A 377 -8.39 -11.08 -0.36
N ALA A 378 -7.90 -12.31 -0.41
CA ALA A 378 -8.71 -13.48 -0.74
C ALA A 378 -9.81 -13.75 0.31
N ASP A 379 -9.53 -13.54 1.60
CA ASP A 379 -10.49 -13.65 2.70
C ASP A 379 -11.68 -12.70 2.46
N ILE A 380 -11.39 -11.40 2.28
CA ILE A 380 -12.38 -10.37 1.98
C ILE A 380 -13.20 -10.71 0.73
N GLN A 381 -12.52 -11.10 -0.36
CA GLN A 381 -13.19 -11.43 -1.62
C GLN A 381 -14.09 -12.65 -1.51
N SER A 382 -13.65 -13.69 -0.80
CA SER A 382 -14.40 -14.93 -0.60
C SER A 382 -15.66 -14.67 0.25
N PHE A 383 -15.54 -13.89 1.31
CA PHE A 383 -16.65 -13.49 2.16
C PHE A 383 -17.67 -12.61 1.39
N ASN A 384 -17.19 -11.66 0.61
CA ASN A 384 -18.05 -10.83 -0.24
C ASN A 384 -18.75 -11.65 -1.33
N ALA A 385 -18.11 -12.68 -1.88
CA ALA A 385 -18.74 -13.62 -2.80
C ALA A 385 -19.87 -14.41 -2.11
N TYR A 386 -19.65 -14.87 -0.88
CA TYR A 386 -20.68 -15.52 -0.06
C TYR A 386 -21.88 -14.59 0.20
N LEU A 387 -21.65 -13.34 0.59
CA LEU A 387 -22.72 -12.36 0.80
C LEU A 387 -23.50 -12.07 -0.48
N ARG A 388 -22.83 -12.00 -1.64
CA ARG A 388 -23.50 -11.85 -2.95
C ARG A 388 -24.35 -13.06 -3.29
N ALA A 389 -23.85 -14.27 -3.06
CA ALA A 389 -24.60 -15.50 -3.29
C ALA A 389 -25.88 -15.56 -2.43
N LEU A 390 -25.85 -15.05 -1.19
CA LEU A 390 -27.03 -14.93 -0.32
C LEU A 390 -28.09 -13.93 -0.82
N ARG A 391 -27.74 -13.02 -1.73
CA ARG A 391 -28.65 -12.01 -2.30
C ARG A 391 -29.26 -12.44 -3.64
N LEU A 392 -28.84 -13.56 -4.22
CA LEU A 392 -29.37 -14.05 -5.49
C LEU A 392 -30.88 -14.35 -5.40
N PRO A 393 -31.64 -14.20 -6.50
CA PRO A 393 -33.08 -14.53 -6.55
C PRO A 393 -33.38 -15.96 -6.08
N LYS A 394 -34.60 -16.16 -5.61
CA LYS A 394 -35.08 -17.45 -5.08
C LYS A 394 -36.46 -17.83 -5.61
N ASP A 395 -36.90 -17.19 -6.67
CA ASP A 395 -38.27 -17.21 -7.18
C ASP A 395 -38.39 -18.22 -8.32
N GLY A 396 -37.93 -19.45 -8.06
CA GLY A 396 -38.01 -20.58 -8.98
C GLY A 396 -37.06 -21.71 -8.59
N GLU A 397 -37.36 -22.95 -9.00
CA GLU A 397 -36.52 -24.13 -8.73
C GLU A 397 -35.09 -23.96 -9.27
N LYS A 398 -34.94 -23.50 -10.53
CA LYS A 398 -33.63 -23.26 -11.15
C LYS A 398 -32.82 -22.17 -10.46
N GLU A 399 -33.48 -21.11 -10.02
CA GLU A 399 -32.82 -20.01 -9.30
C GLU A 399 -32.35 -20.44 -7.91
N LYS A 400 -33.16 -21.23 -7.20
CA LYS A 400 -32.78 -21.83 -5.92
C LYS A 400 -31.59 -22.77 -6.06
N GLU A 401 -31.54 -23.59 -7.11
CA GLU A 401 -30.43 -24.49 -7.38
C GLU A 401 -29.14 -23.73 -7.67
N PHE A 402 -29.18 -22.74 -8.58
CA PHE A 402 -28.04 -21.88 -8.90
C PHE A 402 -27.53 -21.13 -7.66
N ARG A 403 -28.45 -20.50 -6.91
CA ARG A 403 -28.12 -19.85 -5.64
C ARG A 403 -27.48 -20.81 -4.65
N SER A 404 -27.99 -22.03 -4.53
CA SER A 404 -27.39 -23.05 -3.65
C SER A 404 -25.97 -23.41 -4.11
N GLN A 405 -25.71 -23.54 -5.42
CA GLN A 405 -24.38 -23.86 -5.93
C GLN A 405 -23.38 -22.74 -5.61
N GLU A 406 -23.73 -21.49 -5.88
CA GLU A 406 -22.89 -20.32 -5.61
C GLU A 406 -22.55 -20.19 -4.12
N ILE A 407 -23.53 -20.43 -3.23
CA ILE A 407 -23.30 -20.43 -1.78
C ILE A 407 -22.31 -21.53 -1.39
N GLN A 408 -22.43 -22.74 -1.96
CA GLN A 408 -21.55 -23.86 -1.62
C GLN A 408 -20.11 -23.60 -2.08
N GLU A 409 -19.92 -23.07 -3.29
CA GLU A 409 -18.60 -22.71 -3.81
C GLU A 409 -17.96 -21.57 -3.00
N ALA A 410 -18.74 -20.56 -2.62
CA ALA A 410 -18.25 -19.48 -1.77
C ALA A 410 -17.84 -19.97 -0.38
N LEU A 411 -18.63 -20.85 0.26
CA LEU A 411 -18.31 -21.44 1.57
C LEU A 411 -17.04 -22.31 1.52
N LYS A 412 -16.85 -23.09 0.44
CA LYS A 412 -15.62 -23.85 0.22
C LYS A 412 -14.40 -22.92 0.17
N LYS A 413 -14.46 -21.82 -0.59
CA LYS A 413 -13.38 -20.83 -0.65
C LYS A 413 -13.12 -20.16 0.71
N CYS A 414 -14.18 -19.77 1.43
CA CYS A 414 -14.08 -19.22 2.79
C CYS A 414 -13.47 -20.21 3.81
N SER A 415 -13.42 -21.50 3.48
CA SER A 415 -12.84 -22.55 4.34
C SER A 415 -11.40 -22.89 3.99
N LEU A 416 -10.94 -22.57 2.77
CA LEU A 416 -9.56 -22.84 2.34
C LEU A 416 -8.60 -21.72 2.76
N VAL A 417 -9.02 -20.46 2.64
CA VAL A 417 -8.17 -19.31 3.02
C VAL A 417 -7.66 -19.42 4.46
N PRO A 418 -8.51 -19.73 5.47
CA PRO A 418 -8.04 -19.93 6.84
C PRO A 418 -6.98 -21.02 7.03
N ILE A 419 -7.11 -22.14 6.32
CA ILE A 419 -6.14 -23.25 6.39
C ILE A 419 -4.78 -22.80 5.90
N GLU A 420 -4.73 -22.07 4.78
CA GLU A 420 -3.47 -21.56 4.22
C GLU A 420 -2.82 -20.51 5.13
N VAL A 421 -3.60 -19.62 5.75
CA VAL A 421 -3.08 -18.69 6.76
C VAL A 421 -2.45 -19.45 7.94
N ALA A 422 -3.12 -20.50 8.44
CA ALA A 422 -2.63 -21.27 9.57
C ALA A 422 -1.36 -22.08 9.23
N LYS A 423 -1.23 -22.61 8.01
CA LYS A 423 0.01 -23.25 7.53
C LYS A 423 1.18 -22.28 7.46
N ILE A 424 0.95 -21.07 6.93
CA ILE A 424 1.99 -20.03 6.91
C ILE A 424 2.41 -19.68 8.34
N CYS A 425 1.49 -19.68 9.31
CA CYS A 425 1.86 -19.47 10.71
C CYS A 425 2.79 -20.57 11.25
N LEU A 426 2.65 -21.83 10.81
CA LEU A 426 3.61 -22.90 11.14
C LEU A 426 4.98 -22.65 10.49
N GLU A 427 5.01 -22.14 9.26
CA GLU A 427 6.26 -21.71 8.60
C GLU A 427 6.94 -20.59 9.41
N ILE A 428 6.18 -19.58 9.84
CA ILE A 428 6.68 -18.48 10.70
C ILE A 428 7.23 -19.04 12.02
N ILE A 429 6.55 -20.00 12.64
CA ILE A 429 7.04 -20.67 13.85
C ILE A 429 8.40 -21.33 13.60
N ASN A 430 8.56 -22.04 12.48
CA ASN A 430 9.83 -22.68 12.13
C ASN A 430 10.94 -21.67 11.85
N ILE A 431 10.65 -20.56 11.16
CA ILE A 431 11.62 -19.48 10.95
C ILE A 431 12.08 -18.91 12.30
N GLY A 432 11.17 -18.66 13.23
CA GLY A 432 11.55 -18.22 14.57
C GLY A 432 12.35 -19.26 15.36
N LYS A 433 12.13 -20.57 15.15
CA LYS A 433 12.96 -21.64 15.73
C LYS A 433 14.39 -21.59 15.22
N GLU A 434 14.59 -21.35 13.93
CA GLU A 434 15.92 -21.15 13.36
C GLU A 434 16.55 -19.85 13.88
N CYS A 435 15.75 -18.79 14.04
CA CYS A 435 16.20 -17.52 14.61
C CYS A 435 16.75 -17.70 16.03
N TYR A 436 16.18 -18.58 16.87
CA TYR A 436 16.75 -18.87 18.19
C TYR A 436 18.17 -19.46 18.17
N LYS A 437 18.57 -20.13 17.08
CA LYS A 437 19.89 -20.76 16.98
C LYS A 437 20.99 -19.75 16.67
N VAL A 438 20.67 -18.75 15.86
CA VAL A 438 21.65 -17.81 15.28
C VAL A 438 21.45 -16.36 15.73
N GLY A 439 20.27 -16.03 16.23
CA GLY A 439 19.81 -14.67 16.50
C GLY A 439 20.48 -14.00 17.69
N ASN A 440 20.45 -12.67 17.68
CA ASN A 440 21.00 -11.83 18.74
C ASN A 440 20.27 -12.07 20.06
N LYS A 441 21.01 -12.64 21.03
CA LYS A 441 20.50 -13.02 22.35
C LYS A 441 19.80 -11.90 23.11
N ASN A 442 20.17 -10.64 22.88
CA ASN A 442 19.61 -9.48 23.60
C ASN A 442 18.18 -9.12 23.16
N VAL A 443 17.72 -9.62 22.01
CA VAL A 443 16.39 -9.33 21.44
C VAL A 443 15.62 -10.61 21.09
N LEU A 444 16.09 -11.79 21.54
CA LEU A 444 15.39 -13.06 21.35
C LEU A 444 14.01 -13.11 22.02
N THR A 445 13.74 -12.22 22.97
CA THR A 445 12.41 -12.05 23.56
C THR A 445 11.37 -11.67 22.49
N ASP A 446 11.75 -10.91 21.47
CA ASP A 446 10.86 -10.52 20.38
C ASP A 446 10.52 -11.69 19.45
N VAL A 447 11.46 -12.64 19.24
CA VAL A 447 11.18 -13.91 18.54
C VAL A 447 10.09 -14.68 19.29
N ARG A 448 10.12 -14.67 20.62
CA ARG A 448 9.13 -15.35 21.46
C ARG A 448 7.75 -14.71 21.35
N VAL A 449 7.68 -13.38 21.36
CA VAL A 449 6.42 -12.65 21.12
C VAL A 449 5.90 -12.97 19.71
N GLY A 450 6.78 -12.98 18.70
CA GLY A 450 6.44 -13.41 17.34
C GLY A 450 5.85 -14.83 17.30
N HIS A 451 6.41 -15.77 18.04
CA HIS A 451 5.85 -17.13 18.16
C HIS A 451 4.46 -17.16 18.80
N TYR A 452 4.22 -16.40 19.88
CA TYR A 452 2.89 -16.32 20.48
C TYR A 452 1.87 -15.70 19.53
N LEU A 453 2.26 -14.66 18.79
CA LEU A 453 1.41 -14.05 17.77
C LEU A 453 1.11 -15.02 16.63
N ALA A 454 2.09 -15.79 16.15
CA ALA A 454 1.89 -16.80 15.11
C ALA A 454 0.92 -17.90 15.58
N VAL A 455 1.04 -18.37 16.82
CA VAL A 455 0.11 -19.34 17.42
C VAL A 455 -1.30 -18.76 17.54
N ALA A 456 -1.43 -17.55 18.09
CA ALA A 456 -2.71 -16.90 18.25
C ALA A 456 -3.39 -16.64 16.90
N SER A 457 -2.62 -16.23 15.90
CA SER A 457 -3.04 -16.07 14.51
C SER A 457 -3.57 -17.38 13.92
N ALA A 458 -2.79 -18.46 14.01
CA ALA A 458 -3.18 -19.76 13.46
C ALA A 458 -4.49 -20.26 14.09
N MET A 459 -4.61 -20.17 15.41
CA MET A 459 -5.83 -20.56 16.12
C MET A 459 -7.02 -19.69 15.70
N SER A 460 -6.84 -18.37 15.65
CA SER A 460 -7.89 -17.42 15.26
C SER A 460 -8.35 -17.64 13.81
N ALA A 461 -7.43 -17.94 12.90
CA ALA A 461 -7.76 -18.29 11.52
C ALA A 461 -8.64 -19.54 11.48
N LEU A 462 -8.35 -20.57 12.26
CA LEU A 462 -9.06 -21.87 12.21
C LEU A 462 -10.45 -21.86 12.85
N GLU A 463 -10.82 -20.83 13.63
CA GLU A 463 -12.11 -20.75 14.33
C GLU A 463 -13.34 -20.74 13.39
N PRO A 464 -13.41 -19.90 12.33
CA PRO A 464 -14.58 -19.83 11.45
C PRO A 464 -14.88 -21.16 10.72
N LEU A 465 -13.92 -22.08 10.62
CA LEU A 465 -14.09 -23.37 9.94
C LEU A 465 -15.21 -24.21 10.57
N GLU A 466 -15.41 -24.13 11.88
CA GLU A 466 -16.48 -24.88 12.56
C GLU A 466 -17.88 -24.40 12.19
N MET A 467 -18.02 -23.10 11.87
CA MET A 467 -19.27 -22.54 11.39
C MET A 467 -19.47 -22.81 9.91
N ASN A 468 -18.43 -22.58 9.11
CA ASN A 468 -18.50 -22.71 7.66
C ASN A 468 -18.79 -24.15 7.23
N THR A 469 -18.09 -25.13 7.82
CA THR A 469 -18.22 -26.55 7.45
C THR A 469 -19.59 -27.14 7.76
N LYS A 470 -20.31 -26.65 8.78
CA LYS A 470 -21.70 -27.07 9.07
C LYS A 470 -22.67 -26.77 7.93
N SER A 471 -22.37 -25.78 7.11
CA SER A 471 -23.22 -25.31 6.00
C SER A 471 -22.81 -25.90 4.65
N ILE A 472 -21.72 -26.68 4.59
CA ILE A 472 -21.22 -27.30 3.36
C ILE A 472 -21.79 -28.72 3.23
N LYS A 473 -22.38 -29.02 2.06
CA LYS A 473 -23.01 -30.32 1.75
C LYS A 473 -21.99 -31.39 1.36
N ASP A 474 -20.86 -30.97 0.80
CA ASP A 474 -19.76 -31.83 0.36
C ASP A 474 -19.00 -32.39 1.57
N LYS A 475 -19.35 -33.63 1.97
CA LYS A 475 -18.82 -34.27 3.17
C LYS A 475 -17.33 -34.62 3.04
N ASP A 476 -16.86 -34.96 1.84
CA ASP A 476 -15.46 -35.31 1.61
C ASP A 476 -14.58 -34.06 1.73
N PHE A 477 -15.06 -32.93 1.18
CA PHE A 477 -14.42 -31.63 1.39
C PHE A 477 -14.37 -31.25 2.87
N VAL A 478 -15.50 -31.36 3.59
CA VAL A 478 -15.56 -31.04 5.03
C VAL A 478 -14.58 -31.89 5.82
N LYS A 479 -14.55 -33.20 5.56
CA LYS A 479 -13.60 -34.11 6.23
C LYS A 479 -12.16 -33.67 5.97
N LYS A 480 -11.81 -33.40 4.72
CA LYS A 480 -10.46 -32.94 4.34
C LYS A 480 -10.05 -31.66 5.08
N VAL A 481 -10.92 -30.65 5.13
CA VAL A 481 -10.63 -29.38 5.82
C VAL A 481 -10.49 -29.58 7.32
N MET A 482 -11.34 -30.40 7.94
CA MET A 482 -11.30 -30.65 9.39
C MET A 482 -10.09 -31.51 9.78
N ASP A 483 -9.69 -32.47 8.95
CA ASP A 483 -8.47 -33.25 9.14
C ASP A 483 -7.24 -32.31 9.09
N GLN A 484 -7.18 -31.40 8.10
CA GLN A 484 -6.12 -30.39 8.03
C GLN A 484 -6.10 -29.44 9.25
N LYS A 485 -7.28 -28.97 9.71
CA LYS A 485 -7.40 -28.18 10.95
C LYS A 485 -6.79 -28.93 12.13
N LYS A 486 -7.10 -30.22 12.27
CA LYS A 486 -6.61 -31.05 13.36
C LYS A 486 -5.09 -31.22 13.31
N GLU A 487 -4.53 -31.55 12.14
CA GLU A 487 -3.08 -31.69 11.95
C GLU A 487 -2.33 -30.41 12.37
N ILE A 488 -2.82 -29.24 11.94
CA ILE A 488 -2.21 -27.95 12.30
C ILE A 488 -2.27 -27.70 13.81
N ILE A 489 -3.41 -28.00 14.45
CA ILE A 489 -3.55 -27.86 15.92
C ILE A 489 -2.59 -28.80 16.66
N GLU A 490 -2.40 -30.03 16.19
CA GLU A 490 -1.45 -30.98 16.78
C GLU A 490 0.00 -30.48 16.66
N GLU A 491 0.37 -29.90 15.53
CA GLU A 491 1.69 -29.28 15.36
C GLU A 491 1.90 -28.07 16.28
N ILE A 492 0.90 -27.20 16.41
CA ILE A 492 0.92 -26.08 17.36
C ILE A 492 1.07 -26.58 18.80
N ALA A 493 0.31 -27.62 19.19
CA ALA A 493 0.37 -28.20 20.52
C ALA A 493 1.77 -28.80 20.80
N LYS A 494 2.36 -29.47 19.81
CA LYS A 494 3.74 -29.98 19.91
C LYS A 494 4.73 -28.83 20.09
N PHE A 495 4.60 -27.76 19.30
CA PHE A 495 5.45 -26.58 19.42
C PHE A 495 5.33 -25.92 20.80
N LEU A 496 4.11 -25.71 21.31
CA LEU A 496 3.89 -25.14 22.64
C LEU A 496 4.51 -26.03 23.73
N LYS A 497 4.42 -27.36 23.60
CA LYS A 497 5.09 -28.30 24.51
C LYS A 497 6.61 -28.16 24.46
N GLU A 498 7.20 -28.07 23.27
CA GLU A 498 8.65 -27.82 23.12
C GLU A 498 9.06 -26.48 23.76
N LEU A 499 8.26 -25.43 23.53
CA LEU A 499 8.50 -24.10 24.07
C LEU A 499 8.48 -24.09 25.62
N THR A 500 7.51 -24.78 26.23
CA THR A 500 7.44 -24.95 27.71
C THR A 500 8.55 -25.84 28.26
N SER A 501 8.94 -26.90 27.55
CA SER A 501 10.03 -27.81 27.96
C SER A 501 11.40 -27.12 27.96
N SER A 502 11.62 -26.17 27.03
CA SER A 502 12.82 -25.33 27.03
C SER A 502 12.93 -24.41 28.25
N GLN A 503 11.79 -24.00 28.84
CA GLN A 503 11.77 -23.23 30.07
C GLN A 503 12.08 -24.09 31.31
N SER A 504 11.70 -25.37 31.31
CA SER A 504 12.10 -26.30 32.38
C SER A 504 13.59 -26.61 32.36
N ASN A 505 14.26 -26.56 31.20
CA ASN A 505 15.72 -26.72 31.13
C ASN A 505 16.47 -25.54 31.75
N ILE A 506 15.95 -24.31 31.67
CA ILE A 506 16.52 -23.15 32.38
C ILE A 506 16.38 -23.34 33.90
N ALA A 507 15.27 -23.91 34.38
CA ALA A 507 15.11 -24.26 35.79
C ALA A 507 16.04 -25.39 36.23
N GLN A 508 16.34 -26.36 35.35
CA GLN A 508 17.31 -27.43 35.60
C GLN A 508 18.76 -26.96 35.52
N GLU A 509 19.11 -26.06 34.60
CA GLU A 509 20.43 -25.40 34.54
C GLU A 509 20.64 -24.49 35.74
N LEU A 510 19.63 -23.71 36.16
CA LEU A 510 19.64 -22.96 37.42
C LEU A 510 19.82 -23.91 38.61
N HIS A 511 19.16 -25.07 38.62
CA HIS A 511 19.32 -26.08 39.66
C HIS A 511 20.73 -26.70 39.66
N SER A 512 21.34 -26.91 38.49
CA SER A 512 22.72 -27.40 38.34
C SER A 512 23.75 -26.36 38.78
N ILE A 513 23.55 -25.09 38.41
CA ILE A 513 24.36 -23.94 38.85
C ILE A 513 24.23 -23.77 40.37
N MET A 514 23.03 -23.98 40.94
CA MET A 514 22.82 -23.99 42.39
C MET A 514 23.52 -25.17 43.08
N GLN A 515 23.58 -26.36 42.46
CA GLN A 515 24.35 -27.50 42.99
C GLN A 515 25.87 -27.30 42.89
N GLU A 516 26.37 -26.61 41.86
CA GLU A 516 27.78 -26.20 41.78
C GLU A 516 28.11 -25.14 42.84
N LEU A 517 27.20 -24.21 43.13
CA LEU A 517 27.35 -23.22 44.21
C LEU A 517 27.32 -23.86 45.60
N ASP A 518 26.56 -24.94 45.81
CA ASP A 518 26.56 -25.75 47.05
C ASP A 518 27.92 -26.43 47.35
N SER A 519 28.78 -26.61 46.33
CA SER A 519 30.09 -27.25 46.49
C SER A 519 31.16 -26.32 47.06
N HIS A 520 30.89 -25.01 47.11
CA HIS A 520 31.82 -23.99 47.61
C HIS A 520 31.37 -23.49 48.98
N ASN A 521 31.98 -24.09 50.01
CA ASN A 521 31.87 -23.69 51.41
C ASN A 521 32.33 -22.23 51.57
N ASP A 522 31.42 -21.27 51.68
CA ASP A 522 31.73 -20.05 52.42
C ASP A 522 30.51 -19.27 52.92
N SER A 523 30.42 -19.25 54.26
CA SER A 523 29.93 -18.26 55.24
C SER A 523 29.06 -17.01 54.89
N ASN A 524 28.60 -16.78 53.66
CA ASN A 524 27.75 -15.62 53.28
C ASN A 524 26.37 -15.98 52.69
N VAL A 525 26.01 -17.27 52.67
CA VAL A 525 24.73 -17.76 52.11
C VAL A 525 23.51 -17.19 52.85
N GLY A 526 23.63 -16.95 54.16
CA GLY A 526 22.54 -16.39 54.98
C GLY A 526 22.14 -14.96 54.61
N GLU A 527 23.10 -14.07 54.36
CA GLU A 527 22.81 -12.67 53.97
C GLU A 527 22.29 -12.56 52.53
N ILE A 528 22.77 -13.43 51.64
CA ILE A 528 22.30 -13.50 50.24
C ILE A 528 20.86 -14.02 50.19
N LEU A 529 20.51 -15.02 51.01
CA LEU A 529 19.13 -15.53 51.14
C LEU A 529 18.16 -14.47 51.70
N ILE A 530 18.60 -13.64 52.65
CA ILE A 530 17.78 -12.53 53.19
C ILE A 530 17.53 -11.46 52.13
N LYS A 531 18.55 -11.03 51.38
CA LYS A 531 18.39 -10.09 50.26
C LYS A 531 17.54 -10.65 49.12
N MET A 532 17.60 -11.96 48.86
CA MET A 532 16.73 -12.63 47.89
C MET A 532 15.27 -12.67 48.34
N LEU A 533 15.01 -12.96 49.61
CA LEU A 533 13.66 -12.94 50.19
C LEU A 533 13.04 -11.53 50.17
N GLU A 534 13.82 -10.49 50.46
CA GLU A 534 13.38 -9.09 50.40
C GLU A 534 13.05 -8.65 48.97
N ASN A 535 13.89 -9.01 47.99
CA ASN A 535 13.65 -8.72 46.57
C ASN A 535 12.46 -9.50 46.00
N PHE A 536 12.26 -10.75 46.44
CA PHE A 536 11.11 -11.56 46.04
C PHE A 536 9.79 -10.96 46.56
N ASN A 537 9.78 -10.45 47.81
CA ASN A 537 8.60 -9.82 48.39
C ASN A 537 8.26 -8.49 47.69
N ALA A 538 9.29 -7.74 47.27
CA ALA A 538 9.11 -6.54 46.45
C ALA A 538 8.54 -6.86 45.06
N LEU A 539 9.07 -7.90 44.39
CA LEU A 539 8.61 -8.35 43.08
C LEU A 539 7.17 -8.91 43.14
N HIS A 540 6.84 -9.72 44.15
CA HIS A 540 5.50 -10.25 44.37
C HIS A 540 4.48 -9.13 44.65
N THR A 541 4.86 -8.11 45.41
CA THR A 541 4.02 -6.94 45.70
C THR A 541 3.81 -6.08 44.45
N GLN A 542 4.83 -5.92 43.61
CA GLN A 542 4.77 -5.17 42.35
C GLN A 542 3.90 -5.90 41.30
N VAL A 543 4.09 -7.21 41.12
CA VAL A 543 3.27 -8.04 40.24
C VAL A 543 1.82 -8.10 40.72
N SER A 544 1.57 -8.23 42.03
CA SER A 544 0.21 -8.19 42.60
C SER A 544 -0.48 -6.82 42.39
N LYS A 545 0.27 -5.71 42.50
CA LYS A 545 -0.24 -4.36 42.19
C LYS A 545 -0.58 -4.21 40.70
N GLU A 546 0.28 -4.67 39.80
CA GLU A 546 0.04 -4.60 38.36
C GLU A 546 -1.16 -5.47 37.94
N PHE A 547 -1.30 -6.68 38.50
CA PHE A 547 -2.46 -7.55 38.28
C PHE A 547 -3.77 -6.95 38.80
N SER A 548 -3.78 -6.33 39.98
CA SER A 548 -4.97 -5.66 40.52
C SER A 548 -5.37 -4.39 39.73
N SER A 549 -4.40 -3.67 39.16
CA SER A 549 -4.64 -2.50 38.32
C SER A 549 -5.11 -2.83 36.90
N SER A 550 -4.76 -4.04 36.41
CA SER A 550 -5.20 -4.57 35.11
C SER A 550 -6.60 -5.21 35.19
N ALA A 551 -6.97 -5.80 36.34
CA ALA A 551 -8.32 -6.32 36.57
C ALA A 551 -9.40 -5.23 36.66
N SER A 552 -9.02 -3.98 36.95
CA SER A 552 -9.94 -2.83 37.03
C SER A 552 -10.07 -2.03 35.72
N ARG A 553 -9.22 -2.29 34.70
CA ARG A 553 -9.33 -1.74 33.34
C ARG A 553 -9.74 -2.84 32.38
N GLY A 554 -11.05 -3.02 32.24
CA GLY A 554 -11.71 -4.11 31.53
C GLY A 554 -11.09 -4.49 30.18
N ILE A 555 -10.33 -5.58 30.18
CA ILE A 555 -9.98 -6.36 29.00
C ILE A 555 -10.79 -7.65 29.09
N ILE A 556 -11.84 -7.72 28.28
CA ILE A 556 -12.47 -8.98 27.91
C ILE A 556 -11.54 -9.60 26.86
N ALA A 557 -10.60 -10.43 27.31
CA ALA A 557 -9.89 -11.37 26.48
C ALA A 557 -9.91 -12.72 27.22
N THR A 558 -10.77 -13.60 26.69
CA THR A 558 -10.66 -15.07 26.78
C THR A 558 -10.20 -15.63 28.13
N THR A 559 -11.18 -16.05 28.92
CA THR A 559 -11.03 -16.83 30.16
C THR A 559 -10.04 -18.00 30.01
N ASN A 560 -9.89 -18.57 28.82
CA ASN A 560 -8.94 -19.66 28.53
C ASN A 560 -7.46 -19.24 28.39
N PHE A 561 -7.15 -17.96 28.11
CA PHE A 561 -5.77 -17.46 28.04
C PHE A 561 -5.28 -17.02 29.42
N ILE A 562 -6.17 -16.42 30.23
CA ILE A 562 -5.89 -16.19 31.65
C ILE A 562 -5.72 -17.54 32.34
N ASP A 563 -6.52 -18.57 32.04
CA ASP A 563 -6.31 -19.90 32.63
C ASP A 563 -5.01 -20.56 32.18
N SER A 564 -4.55 -20.40 30.93
CA SER A 564 -3.29 -21.02 30.48
C SER A 564 -2.05 -20.28 31.00
N VAL A 565 -2.08 -18.95 31.08
CA VAL A 565 -1.01 -18.14 31.68
C VAL A 565 -1.01 -18.27 33.19
N SER A 566 -2.19 -18.33 33.83
CA SER A 566 -2.33 -18.59 35.27
C SER A 566 -1.88 -20.00 35.60
N VAL A 567 -2.26 -21.04 34.86
CA VAL A 567 -1.78 -22.40 35.09
C VAL A 567 -0.27 -22.50 34.85
N THR A 568 0.29 -21.78 33.88
CA THR A 568 1.76 -21.78 33.65
C THR A 568 2.52 -21.05 34.76
N ALA A 569 2.02 -19.89 35.20
CA ALA A 569 2.59 -19.14 36.32
C ALA A 569 2.41 -19.87 37.66
N ILE A 570 1.23 -20.45 37.90
CA ILE A 570 0.91 -21.27 39.08
C ILE A 570 1.76 -22.54 39.08
N ASN A 571 1.95 -23.22 37.95
CA ASN A 571 2.83 -24.39 37.85
C ASN A 571 4.31 -24.00 38.03
N GLY A 572 4.72 -22.81 37.56
CA GLY A 572 6.04 -22.26 37.83
C GLY A 572 6.26 -22.00 39.32
N ILE A 573 5.30 -21.35 39.98
CA ILE A 573 5.31 -21.08 41.42
C ILE A 573 5.23 -22.38 42.24
N ASP A 574 4.41 -23.35 41.83
CA ASP A 574 4.27 -24.66 42.47
C ASP A 574 5.56 -25.49 42.36
N ASN A 575 6.25 -25.44 41.22
CA ASN A 575 7.56 -26.09 41.06
C ASN A 575 8.64 -25.40 41.91
N ILE A 576 8.64 -24.07 41.99
CA ILE A 576 9.56 -23.32 42.86
C ILE A 576 9.29 -23.66 44.33
N LEU A 577 8.03 -23.71 44.76
CA LEU A 577 7.62 -24.10 46.11
C LEU A 577 8.01 -25.55 46.44
N LYS A 578 7.84 -26.49 45.50
CA LYS A 578 8.25 -27.89 45.69
C LYS A 578 9.76 -28.06 45.85
N ILE A 579 10.55 -27.32 45.06
CA ILE A 579 12.01 -27.29 45.19
C ILE A 579 12.40 -26.69 46.55
N TYR A 580 11.70 -25.64 46.99
CA TYR A 580 11.93 -24.97 48.27
C TYR A 580 11.58 -25.87 49.47
N ILE A 581 10.44 -26.56 49.44
CA ILE A 581 10.01 -27.53 50.46
C ILE A 581 10.99 -28.70 50.52
N ALA A 582 11.45 -29.22 49.37
CA ALA A 582 12.46 -30.27 49.32
C ALA A 582 13.80 -29.81 49.93
N GLY A 583 14.19 -28.55 49.70
CA GLY A 583 15.36 -27.93 50.31
C GLY A 583 15.24 -27.79 51.83
N ILE A 584 14.10 -27.31 52.32
CA ILE A 584 13.81 -27.20 53.76
C ILE A 584 13.84 -28.58 54.42
N VAL A 585 13.15 -29.58 53.86
CA VAL A 585 13.11 -30.96 54.40
C VAL A 585 14.49 -31.61 54.44
N ARG A 586 15.38 -31.31 53.49
CA ARG A 586 16.78 -31.76 53.53
C ARG A 586 17.59 -31.06 54.62
N LEU A 587 17.38 -29.76 54.81
CA LEU A 587 18.00 -28.96 55.87
C LEU A 587 17.55 -29.39 57.27
N THR A 588 16.27 -29.69 57.50
CA THR A 588 15.78 -30.22 58.79
C THR A 588 16.40 -31.60 59.11
N ASN A 589 16.52 -32.46 58.09
CA ASN A 589 17.18 -33.77 58.24
C ASN A 589 18.69 -33.67 58.49
N LEU A 590 19.39 -32.67 57.92
CA LEU A 590 20.82 -32.41 58.14
C LEU A 590 21.12 -31.77 59.50
N LEU A 591 20.21 -30.93 60.02
CA LEU A 591 20.37 -30.24 61.31
C LEU A 591 19.81 -31.03 62.51
N GLY A 592 19.32 -32.26 62.28
CA GLY A 592 18.90 -33.20 63.33
C GLY A 592 17.72 -32.74 64.18
N LYS A 593 16.94 -31.74 63.74
CA LYS A 593 15.70 -31.32 64.40
C LYS A 593 14.53 -31.67 63.49
N LYS A 594 13.56 -32.39 64.03
CA LYS A 594 12.33 -32.82 63.33
C LYS A 594 11.59 -31.64 62.72
#